data_AF-A0A497FJN0-F1
#
_entry.id   AF-A0A497FJN0-F1
#
_cell.length_a   1.000
_cell.length_b   1.000
_cell.length_c   1.000
_cell.angle_alpha   90.00
_cell.angle_beta   90.00
_cell.angle_gamma   90.00
#
_symmetry.space_group_name_H-M   'P 1'
#
loop_
_entity.id
_entity.type
_entity.pdbx_description
1 polymer ?
#
loop_
_entity_poly.entity_id
_entity_poly.type
_entity_poly.pdbx_seq_one_letter_code
_entity_poly.pdbx_strand_id
1 'polypeptide(L)'
;MAGRRKVYGSSSVPRYKAKMYDYLSRGGRIPMVLATEVVDAMGEAWGAGFFSYKDDRDDAIAKAFEDVKDVPHIYSGLAKALLMRIMKLVKRRGMTYEEAYNTVVTELDLPTGDPVRRLLASAVDKLRSTVKERGSSGSKG
;
A
#
# COMPACT_ATOMS: atom_id res chain seq x y z
N MET A 1 -20.78 -27.99 15.86
CA MET A 1 -19.58 -27.63 15.07
C MET A 1 -19.51 -26.11 14.96
N ALA A 2 -18.87 -25.46 15.94
CA ALA A 2 -18.70 -24.00 15.93
C ALA A 2 -17.73 -23.62 14.81
N GLY A 3 -18.27 -23.20 13.67
CA GLY A 3 -17.50 -22.68 12.55
C GLY A 3 -16.70 -21.47 13.03
N ARG A 4 -15.37 -21.64 13.12
CA ARG A 4 -14.42 -20.53 13.26
C ARG A 4 -14.60 -19.61 12.05
N ARG A 5 -15.53 -18.65 12.12
CA ARG A 5 -15.49 -17.46 11.25
C ARG A 5 -14.14 -16.82 11.50
N LYS A 6 -13.19 -17.03 10.60
CA LYS A 6 -11.90 -16.33 10.62
C LYS A 6 -12.22 -14.85 10.45
N VAL A 7 -12.24 -14.11 11.56
CA VAL A 7 -12.25 -12.66 11.54
C VAL A 7 -10.92 -12.24 10.91
N TYR A 8 -10.98 -11.72 9.69
CA TYR A 8 -9.81 -11.12 9.05
C TYR A 8 -9.57 -9.77 9.72
N GLY A 9 -8.82 -9.77 10.83
CA GLY A 9 -8.33 -8.55 11.44
C GLY A 9 -7.37 -7.81 10.51
N SER A 10 -7.20 -6.50 10.73
CA SER A 10 -6.27 -5.64 9.97
C SER A 10 -4.80 -6.07 10.09
N SER A 11 -4.46 -6.85 11.12
CA SER A 11 -3.10 -7.32 11.36
C SER A 11 -2.85 -8.71 10.75
N SER A 12 -1.97 -8.78 9.75
CA SER A 12 -1.41 -10.03 9.24
C SER A 12 -0.10 -10.44 9.92
N VAL A 13 0.37 -9.67 10.90
CA VAL A 13 1.58 -9.97 11.69
C VAL A 13 1.50 -11.37 12.33
N PRO A 14 0.39 -11.81 12.96
CA PRO A 14 0.30 -13.15 13.54
C PRO A 14 0.45 -14.27 12.50
N ARG A 15 -0.06 -14.06 11.28
CA ARG A 15 0.04 -15.04 10.18
C ARG A 15 1.48 -15.13 9.65
N TYR A 16 2.15 -13.99 9.56
CA TYR A 16 3.54 -13.93 9.11
C TYR A 16 4.47 -14.61 10.12
N LYS A 17 4.31 -14.30 11.41
CA LYS A 17 5.06 -14.95 12.51
C LYS A 17 4.89 -16.47 12.51
N ALA A 18 3.66 -16.96 12.37
CA ALA A 18 3.38 -18.39 12.29
C ALA A 18 4.09 -19.07 11.10
N LYS A 19 4.12 -18.41 9.92
CA LYS A 19 4.81 -18.93 8.73
C LYS A 19 6.33 -18.97 8.90
N MET A 20 6.91 -17.94 9.50
CA MET A 20 8.36 -17.87 9.75
C MET A 20 8.82 -18.92 10.77
N TYR A 21 8.01 -19.17 11.80
CA TYR A 21 8.27 -20.24 12.77
C TYR A 21 8.31 -21.63 12.11
N ASP A 22 7.33 -21.96 11.28
CA ASP A 22 7.28 -23.25 10.57
C ASP A 22 8.46 -23.41 9.59
N TYR A 23 8.90 -22.31 8.97
CA TYR A 23 10.06 -22.31 8.07
C TYR A 23 11.38 -22.52 8.82
N LEU A 24 11.61 -21.81 9.93
CA LEU A 24 12.86 -21.86 10.71
C LEU A 24 13.00 -23.15 11.53
N SER A 25 11.90 -23.77 11.95
CA SER A 25 11.91 -25.00 12.75
C SER A 25 12.24 -26.27 11.95
N ARG A 26 12.16 -26.23 10.61
CA ARG A 26 12.43 -27.37 9.72
C ARG A 26 13.92 -27.62 9.43
N GLY A 27 14.84 -26.71 9.80
CA GLY A 27 16.23 -26.68 9.30
C GLY A 27 17.36 -26.86 10.32
N GLY A 28 17.09 -27.33 11.54
CA GLY A 28 18.09 -27.39 12.62
C GLY A 28 17.92 -26.23 13.59
N ARG A 29 17.88 -26.55 14.89
CA ARG A 29 17.32 -25.69 15.94
C ARG A 29 18.17 -24.44 16.20
N ILE A 30 17.81 -23.34 15.54
CA ILE A 30 18.18 -22.01 16.01
C ILE A 30 17.42 -21.76 17.32
N PRO A 31 18.10 -21.40 18.43
CA PRO A 31 17.45 -21.10 19.70
C PRO A 31 16.36 -20.02 19.54
N MET A 32 15.18 -20.27 20.13
CA MET A 32 14.00 -19.41 20.01
C MET A 32 14.29 -17.95 20.35
N VAL A 33 15.15 -17.68 21.34
CA VAL A 33 15.50 -16.31 21.75
C VAL A 33 16.11 -15.52 20.58
N LEU A 34 17.01 -16.15 19.81
CA LEU A 34 17.64 -15.54 18.64
C LEU A 34 16.66 -15.42 17.46
N ALA A 35 15.77 -16.39 17.29
CA ALA A 35 14.78 -16.37 16.21
C ALA A 35 13.65 -15.35 16.47
N THR A 36 13.26 -15.13 17.73
CA THR A 36 12.11 -14.28 18.06
C THR A 36 12.43 -12.80 17.84
N GLU A 37 13.63 -12.34 18.22
CA GLU A 37 14.06 -10.96 17.97
C GLU A 37 14.11 -10.65 16.47
N VAL A 38 14.64 -11.59 15.66
CA VAL A 38 14.66 -11.44 14.20
C VAL A 38 13.25 -11.46 13.62
N VAL A 39 12.37 -12.34 14.11
CA VAL A 39 10.97 -12.41 13.65
C VAL A 39 10.18 -11.17 14.04
N ASP A 40 10.45 -10.58 15.21
CA ASP A 40 9.84 -9.33 15.66
C ASP A 40 10.32 -8.17 14.80
N ALA A 41 11.63 -8.03 14.59
CA ALA A 41 12.20 -7.02 13.70
C ALA A 41 11.66 -7.15 12.25
N MET A 42 11.53 -8.37 11.73
CA MET A 42 10.91 -8.62 10.43
C MET A 42 9.42 -8.25 10.42
N GLY A 43 8.70 -8.54 11.50
CA GLY A 43 7.29 -8.19 11.66
C GLY A 43 7.05 -6.68 11.72
N GLU A 44 7.91 -5.95 12.42
CA GLU A 44 7.90 -4.50 12.52
C GLU A 44 8.26 -3.84 11.18
N ALA A 45 9.33 -4.28 10.53
CA ALA A 45 9.73 -3.77 9.21
C ALA A 45 8.63 -4.02 8.16
N TRP A 46 8.02 -5.22 8.19
CA TRP A 46 6.88 -5.55 7.34
C TRP A 46 5.67 -4.67 7.66
N GLY A 47 5.35 -4.48 8.95
CA GLY A 47 4.26 -3.62 9.40
C GLY A 47 4.43 -2.17 8.93
N ALA A 48 5.58 -1.56 9.23
CA ALA A 48 5.88 -0.18 8.86
C ALA A 48 5.83 0.02 7.33
N GLY A 49 6.40 -0.90 6.55
CA GLY A 49 6.40 -0.81 5.08
C GLY A 49 5.02 -1.08 4.46
N PHE A 50 4.30 -2.08 4.93
CA PHE A 50 3.03 -2.50 4.35
C PHE A 50 1.88 -1.55 4.73
N PHE A 51 1.77 -1.16 6.00
CA PHE A 51 0.68 -0.29 6.46
C PHE A 51 0.82 1.11 5.89
N SER A 52 2.02 1.70 5.88
CA SER A 52 2.22 3.02 5.24
C SER A 52 1.76 3.04 3.79
N TYR A 53 2.04 1.97 3.03
CA TYR A 53 1.64 1.86 1.64
C TYR A 53 0.14 1.57 1.46
N LYS A 54 -0.43 0.75 2.33
CA LYS A 54 -1.84 0.41 2.32
C LYS A 54 -2.72 1.62 2.67
N ASP A 55 -2.36 2.31 3.75
CA ASP A 55 -3.16 3.39 4.31
C ASP A 55 -3.13 4.60 3.37
N ASP A 56 -1.94 5.01 2.90
CA ASP A 56 -1.81 6.10 1.92
C ASP A 56 -2.63 5.81 0.63
N ARG A 57 -2.62 4.55 0.15
CA ARG A 57 -3.40 4.14 -1.03
C ARG A 57 -4.91 4.15 -0.76
N ASP A 58 -5.35 3.55 0.35
CA ASP A 58 -6.76 3.42 0.66
C ASP A 58 -7.40 4.79 0.92
N ASP A 59 -6.69 5.68 1.62
CA ASP A 59 -7.11 7.07 1.87
C ASP A 59 -7.15 7.91 0.59
N ALA A 60 -6.12 7.83 -0.25
CA ALA A 60 -6.08 8.60 -1.50
C ALA A 60 -7.23 8.20 -2.44
N ILE A 61 -7.53 6.90 -2.55
CA ILE A 61 -8.65 6.41 -3.37
C ILE A 61 -10.00 6.76 -2.76
N ALA A 62 -10.16 6.65 -1.44
CA ALA A 62 -11.40 7.03 -0.76
C ALA A 62 -11.73 8.51 -1.01
N LYS A 63 -10.74 9.40 -0.86
CA LYS A 63 -10.88 10.82 -1.18
C LYS A 63 -11.14 11.08 -2.66
N ALA A 64 -10.54 10.30 -3.55
CA ALA A 64 -10.79 10.45 -4.99
C ALA A 64 -12.25 10.15 -5.37
N PHE A 65 -12.92 9.24 -4.67
CA PHE A 65 -14.36 9.00 -4.88
C PHE A 65 -15.24 10.17 -4.42
N GLU A 66 -14.76 11.04 -3.53
CA GLU A 66 -15.49 12.26 -3.15
C GLU A 66 -15.46 13.31 -4.27
N ASP A 67 -14.34 13.37 -5.01
CA ASP A 67 -14.14 14.27 -6.16
C ASP A 67 -14.82 13.74 -7.44
N VAL A 68 -14.91 12.42 -7.59
CA VAL A 68 -15.42 11.74 -8.79
C VAL A 68 -16.62 10.84 -8.45
N LYS A 69 -17.71 11.46 -7.98
CA LYS A 69 -18.91 10.78 -7.44
C LYS A 69 -19.68 9.96 -8.49
N ASP A 70 -19.50 10.27 -9.76
CA ASP A 70 -20.16 9.58 -10.88
C ASP A 70 -19.52 8.22 -11.20
N VAL A 71 -18.32 7.93 -10.67
CA VAL A 71 -17.62 6.68 -10.96
C VAL A 71 -18.04 5.56 -9.99
N PRO A 72 -18.52 4.41 -10.50
CA PRO A 72 -18.88 3.28 -9.66
C PRO A 72 -17.70 2.69 -8.89
N HIS A 73 -17.94 2.27 -7.64
CA HIS A 73 -16.90 1.67 -6.78
C HIS A 73 -16.34 0.34 -7.29
N ILE A 74 -16.93 -0.29 -8.31
CA ILE A 74 -16.38 -1.49 -8.95
C ILE A 74 -14.95 -1.24 -9.49
N TYR A 75 -14.67 0.00 -9.92
CA TYR A 75 -13.35 0.40 -10.42
C TYR A 75 -12.30 0.61 -9.32
N SER A 76 -12.71 0.60 -8.04
CA SER A 76 -11.80 0.83 -6.91
C SER A 76 -10.66 -0.18 -6.86
N GLY A 77 -10.91 -1.46 -7.18
CA GLY A 77 -9.88 -2.50 -7.17
C GLY A 77 -8.80 -2.24 -8.21
N LEU A 78 -9.22 -1.86 -9.43
CA LEU A 78 -8.31 -1.55 -10.52
C LEU A 78 -7.52 -0.26 -10.24
N ALA A 79 -8.21 0.80 -9.82
CA ALA A 79 -7.58 2.07 -9.47
C ALA A 79 -6.56 1.90 -8.33
N LYS A 80 -6.87 1.09 -7.30
CA LYS A 80 -5.92 0.74 -6.24
C LYS A 80 -4.70 0.00 -6.79
N ALA A 81 -4.88 -0.97 -7.69
CA ALA A 81 -3.77 -1.69 -8.30
C ALA A 81 -2.83 -0.79 -9.11
N LEU A 82 -3.40 0.14 -9.88
CA LEU A 82 -2.63 1.09 -10.67
C LEU A 82 -1.96 2.16 -9.80
N LEU A 83 -2.64 2.67 -8.78
CA LEU A 83 -2.05 3.60 -7.81
C LEU A 83 -0.87 2.95 -7.06
N MET A 84 -1.00 1.68 -6.71
CA MET A 84 0.10 0.89 -6.15
C MET A 84 1.31 0.87 -7.09
N ARG A 85 1.10 0.63 -8.39
CA ARG A 85 2.17 0.69 -9.39
C ARG A 85 2.84 2.07 -9.43
N ILE A 86 2.07 3.15 -9.42
CA ILE A 86 2.57 4.53 -9.40
C ILE A 86 3.43 4.78 -8.14
N MET A 87 2.91 4.47 -6.95
CA MET A 87 3.65 4.63 -5.69
C MET A 87 4.95 3.81 -5.67
N LYS A 88 4.96 2.63 -6.31
CA LYS A 88 6.16 1.79 -6.44
C LYS A 88 7.21 2.45 -7.35
N LEU A 89 6.80 3.08 -8.46
CA LEU A 89 7.70 3.80 -9.35
C LEU A 89 8.35 4.99 -8.63
N VAL A 90 7.56 5.76 -7.88
CA VAL A 90 8.07 6.87 -7.05
C VAL A 90 9.09 6.36 -6.03
N LYS A 91 8.73 5.35 -5.22
CA LYS A 91 9.60 4.83 -4.14
C LYS A 91 10.86 4.14 -4.66
N ARG A 92 10.81 3.41 -5.77
CA ARG A 92 11.96 2.60 -6.25
C ARG A 92 12.80 3.26 -7.33
N ARG A 93 12.20 4.08 -8.18
CA ARG A 93 12.89 4.75 -9.29
C ARG A 93 13.13 6.24 -9.05
N GLY A 94 12.63 6.79 -7.93
CA GLY A 94 12.80 8.21 -7.60
C GLY A 94 12.04 9.17 -8.52
N MET A 95 11.08 8.64 -9.28
CA MET A 95 10.25 9.45 -10.19
C MET A 95 9.33 10.37 -9.39
N THR A 96 8.94 11.50 -9.99
CA THR A 96 7.85 12.30 -9.44
C THR A 96 6.51 11.59 -9.64
N TYR A 97 5.51 11.95 -8.83
CA TYR A 97 4.16 11.38 -8.95
C TYR A 97 3.52 11.66 -10.32
N GLU A 98 3.80 12.82 -10.93
CA GLU A 98 3.32 13.16 -12.28
C GLU A 98 3.96 12.28 -13.36
N GLU A 99 5.27 12.13 -13.33
CA GLU A 99 6.00 11.27 -14.27
C GLU A 99 5.54 9.81 -14.15
N ALA A 100 5.39 9.31 -12.92
CA ALA A 100 4.93 7.95 -12.67
C ALA A 100 3.48 7.75 -13.14
N TYR A 101 2.61 8.73 -12.93
CA TYR A 101 1.24 8.72 -13.46
C TYR A 101 1.22 8.70 -14.98
N ASN A 102 1.94 9.61 -15.63
CA ASN A 102 2.01 9.70 -17.09
C ASN A 102 2.58 8.42 -17.72
N THR A 103 3.58 7.81 -17.08
CA THR A 103 4.13 6.52 -17.49
C THR A 103 3.05 5.44 -17.49
N VAL A 104 2.32 5.30 -16.38
CA VAL A 104 1.29 4.27 -16.25
C VAL A 104 0.11 4.49 -17.19
N VAL A 105 -0.31 5.75 -17.39
CA VAL A 105 -1.38 6.11 -18.33
C VAL A 105 -0.98 5.80 -19.76
N THR A 106 0.26 6.12 -20.15
CA THR A 106 0.77 5.89 -21.51
C THR A 106 0.97 4.40 -21.79
N GLU A 107 1.54 3.66 -20.85
CA GLU A 107 1.77 2.21 -21.00
C GLU A 107 0.48 1.39 -21.10
N LEU A 108 -0.60 1.88 -20.49
CA LEU A 108 -1.91 1.20 -20.48
C LEU A 108 -2.90 1.82 -21.46
N ASP A 109 -2.47 2.84 -22.21
CA ASP A 109 -3.29 3.58 -23.17
C ASP A 109 -4.66 4.00 -22.62
N LEU A 110 -4.67 4.53 -21.39
CA LEU A 110 -5.93 4.87 -20.71
C LEU A 110 -6.57 6.12 -21.34
N PRO A 111 -7.79 6.04 -21.90
CA PRO A 111 -8.45 7.17 -22.53
C PRO A 111 -8.75 8.31 -21.54
N THR A 112 -8.82 9.56 -22.03
CA THR A 112 -9.07 10.74 -21.17
C THR A 112 -10.43 10.67 -20.45
N GLY A 113 -11.42 10.01 -21.05
CA GLY A 113 -12.75 9.80 -20.46
C GLY A 113 -12.86 8.59 -19.53
N ASP A 114 -11.78 7.82 -19.35
CA ASP A 114 -11.83 6.58 -18.55
C ASP A 114 -12.11 6.89 -17.07
N PRO A 115 -13.13 6.27 -16.44
CA PRO A 115 -13.43 6.44 -15.02
C PRO A 115 -12.24 6.15 -14.10
N VAL A 116 -11.40 5.19 -14.47
CA VAL A 116 -10.21 4.78 -13.71
C VAL A 116 -9.13 5.85 -13.82
N ARG A 117 -8.93 6.43 -15.01
CA ARG A 117 -7.96 7.52 -15.20
C ARG A 117 -8.35 8.76 -14.40
N ARG A 118 -9.63 9.12 -14.39
CA ARG A 118 -10.17 10.23 -13.57
C ARG A 118 -9.95 10.00 -12.08
N LEU A 119 -10.24 8.80 -11.58
CA LEU A 119 -9.96 8.41 -10.20
C LEU A 119 -8.47 8.47 -9.86
N LEU A 120 -7.61 7.98 -10.76
CA LEU A 120 -6.17 7.99 -10.55
C LEU A 120 -5.60 9.40 -10.50
N ALA A 121 -6.06 10.31 -11.38
CA ALA A 121 -5.61 11.70 -11.38
C ALA A 121 -5.90 12.37 -10.03
N SER A 122 -7.15 12.29 -9.55
CA SER A 122 -7.52 12.85 -8.23
C SER A 122 -6.73 12.18 -7.10
N ALA A 123 -6.59 10.86 -7.09
CA ALA A 123 -5.84 10.16 -6.05
C ALA A 123 -4.35 10.56 -6.03
N VAL A 124 -3.73 10.75 -7.19
CA VAL A 124 -2.34 11.21 -7.31
C VAL A 124 -2.18 12.63 -6.79
N ASP A 125 -3.11 13.53 -7.07
CA ASP A 125 -3.08 14.89 -6.55
C ASP A 125 -3.16 14.92 -5.01
N LYS A 126 -3.98 14.06 -4.40
CA LYS A 126 -4.04 13.91 -2.93
C LYS A 126 -2.73 13.35 -2.36
N LEU A 127 -2.08 12.42 -3.05
CA LEU A 127 -0.76 11.91 -2.61
C LEU A 127 0.31 13.00 -2.68
N ARG A 128 0.26 13.88 -3.69
CA ARG A 128 1.19 15.01 -3.80
C ARG A 128 0.97 16.04 -2.70
N SER A 129 -0.29 16.38 -2.41
CA SER A 129 -0.61 17.34 -1.35
C SER A 129 -0.18 16.82 0.02
N THR A 130 -0.45 15.56 0.34
CA THR A 130 -0.06 14.94 1.62
C THR A 130 1.45 14.85 1.79
N VAL A 131 2.21 14.57 0.71
CA VAL A 131 3.68 14.60 0.76
C VAL A 131 4.21 16.01 0.97
N LYS A 132 3.61 17.03 0.35
CA LYS A 132 3.97 18.44 0.55
C LYS A 132 3.69 18.89 1.99
N GLU A 133 2.56 18.49 2.55
CA GLU A 133 2.20 18.75 3.96
C GLU A 133 3.20 18.08 4.91
N ARG A 134 3.50 16.79 4.72
CA ARG A 134 4.51 16.05 5.51
C ARG A 134 5.90 16.70 5.42
N GLY A 135 6.31 17.15 4.24
CA GLY A 135 7.58 17.86 4.04
C GLY A 135 7.62 19.24 4.70
N SER A 136 6.49 19.95 4.74
CA SER A 136 6.38 21.26 5.41
C SER A 136 6.37 21.15 6.94
N SER A 137 5.86 20.05 7.50
CA SER A 137 5.88 19.77 8.93
C SER A 137 7.25 19.33 9.48
N GLY A 138 8.23 19.07 8.60
CA GLY A 138 9.58 18.64 8.97
C GLY A 138 10.58 19.77 9.28
N SER A 139 10.18 21.05 9.14
CA SER A 139 11.05 22.21 9.40
C SER A 139 10.80 22.85 10.78
N LYS A 140 10.89 22.02 11.83
CA LYS A 140 11.09 22.47 13.22
C LYS A 140 12.00 21.45 13.91
N GLY A 141 13.30 21.71 13.86
CA GLY A 141 14.35 20.91 14.47
C GLY A 141 15.71 21.36 13.97
#